data_AF-A0A5C7XSW1-F1
#
_entry.id   AF-A0A5C7XSW1-F1
#
_cell.length_a   1.000
_cell.length_b   1.000
_cell.length_c   1.000
_cell.angle_alpha   90.00
_cell.angle_beta   90.00
_cell.angle_gamma   90.00
#
_symmetry.space_group_name_H-M   'P 1'
#
loop_
_entity.id
_entity.type
_entity.pdbx_description
1 polymer ?
#
loop_
_entity_poly.entity_id
_entity_poly.type
_entity_poly.pdbx_seq_one_letter_code
_entity_poly.pdbx_strand_id
1 'polypeptide(L)' 'AVVVQSDQLPLSTWVVAPTSTSARPASFRPEVDIGGVSTRVLAEQAAAVDPGRLGKSVGFLGVDEMRRVDAALRIVLDL' A
#
# COMPACT_ATOMS: atom_id res chain seq x y z
N ALA A 1 -5.67 -1.12 -3.53
CA ALA A 1 -4.37 -0.40 -3.41
C ALA A 1 -4.37 0.35 -2.09
N VAL A 2 -3.19 0.49 -1.49
CA VAL A 2 -2.98 1.21 -0.23
C VAL A 2 -2.27 2.52 -0.57
N VAL A 3 -2.78 3.64 -0.07
CA VAL A 3 -2.07 4.93 -0.17
C VAL A 3 -0.95 4.91 0.86
N VAL A 4 0.28 5.20 0.42
CA VAL A 4 1.48 5.17 1.26
C VAL A 4 2.15 6.56 1.37
N GLN A 5 1.58 7.55 0.69
CA GLN A 5 1.98 8.94 0.80
C GLN A 5 1.47 9.55 2.11
N SER A 6 2.30 10.38 2.74
CA SER A 6 1.87 11.21 3.87
C SER A 6 0.76 12.18 3.44
N ASP A 7 -0.27 12.30 4.28
CA ASP A 7 -1.35 13.26 4.14
C ASP A 7 -0.91 14.73 4.26
N GLN A 8 0.31 14.98 4.78
CA GLN A 8 0.92 16.31 4.90
C GLN A 8 1.49 16.83 3.58
N LEU A 9 1.49 16.01 2.51
CA LEU A 9 2.04 16.38 1.21
C LEU A 9 0.91 16.72 0.23
N PRO A 10 0.59 18.02 0.01
CA PRO A 10 -0.49 18.46 -0.87
C PRO A 10 -0.08 18.40 -2.35
N LEU A 11 0.13 17.18 -2.85
CA LEU A 11 0.54 16.91 -4.23
C LEU A 11 -0.66 16.55 -5.11
N SER A 12 -0.51 16.74 -6.43
CA SER A 12 -1.54 16.38 -7.43
C SER A 12 -1.58 14.88 -7.76
N THR A 13 -0.57 14.12 -7.34
CA THR A 13 -0.52 12.66 -7.44
C THR A 13 -0.31 12.06 -6.06
N TRP A 14 -0.78 10.82 -5.89
CA TRP A 14 -0.61 10.05 -4.67
C TRP A 14 0.28 8.84 -4.94
N VAL A 15 1.23 8.57 -4.04
CA VAL A 15 1.97 7.30 -4.04
C VAL A 15 1.09 6.20 -3.44
N VAL A 16 0.87 5.14 -4.22
CA VAL A 16 0.08 3.97 -3.83
C VAL A 16 0.86 2.68 -4.04
N ALA A 17 0.63 1.70 -3.18
CA ALA A 17 1.05 0.32 -3.37
C ALA A 17 -0.16 -0.54 -3.79
N PRO A 18 -0.11 -1.23 -4.94
CA PRO A 18 -1.16 -2.18 -5.33
C PRO A 18 -1.31 -3.33 -4.34
N THR A 19 -2.43 -4.04 -4.41
CA THR A 19 -2.71 -5.23 -3.59
C THR A 19 -3.14 -6.39 -4.45
N SER A 20 -2.73 -7.61 -4.12
CA SER A 20 -3.12 -8.82 -4.85
C SER A 20 -3.37 -10.01 -3.92
N THR A 21 -4.49 -10.70 -4.13
CA THR A 21 -4.84 -11.96 -3.45
C THR A 21 -4.10 -13.17 -4.02
N SER A 22 -3.53 -13.06 -5.21
CA SER A 22 -2.80 -14.15 -5.90
C SER A 22 -1.28 -14.02 -5.81
N ALA A 23 -0.76 -12.90 -5.28
CA ALA A 23 0.67 -12.70 -5.15
C ALA A 23 1.29 -13.68 -4.15
N ARG A 24 2.49 -14.19 -4.47
CA ARG A 24 3.25 -15.05 -3.58
C ARG A 24 3.77 -14.28 -2.35
N PRO A 25 3.85 -14.92 -1.18
CA PRO A 25 4.48 -14.32 0.00
C PRO A 25 5.92 -13.89 -0.27
N ALA A 26 6.31 -12.76 0.31
CA ALA A 26 7.69 -12.27 0.35
C ALA A 26 7.85 -11.35 1.57
N SER A 27 9.08 -11.15 2.04
CA SER A 27 9.37 -10.25 3.17
C SER A 27 8.88 -8.83 2.95
N PHE A 28 8.84 -8.38 1.68
CA PHE A 28 8.34 -7.07 1.25
C PHE A 28 6.89 -7.09 0.73
N ARG A 29 6.14 -8.18 0.97
CA ARG A 29 4.73 -8.30 0.57
C ARG A 29 3.83 -8.62 1.78
N PRO A 30 3.64 -7.66 2.70
CA PRO A 30 2.88 -7.90 3.91
C PRO A 30 1.40 -8.16 3.59
N GLU A 31 0.80 -9.07 4.34
CA GLU A 31 -0.64 -9.33 4.31
C GLU A 31 -1.41 -8.26 5.09
N VAL A 32 -2.50 -7.79 4.52
CA VAL A 32 -3.45 -6.84 5.10
C VAL A 32 -4.87 -7.32 4.85
N ASP A 33 -5.82 -6.93 5.70
CA ASP A 33 -7.25 -7.16 5.46
C ASP A 33 -7.89 -5.92 4.83
N ILE A 34 -8.58 -6.11 3.71
CA ILE A 34 -9.36 -5.04 3.07
C ILE A 34 -10.78 -5.54 2.84
N GLY A 35 -11.73 -5.04 3.63
CA GLY A 35 -13.14 -5.42 3.52
C GLY A 35 -13.39 -6.90 3.80
N GLY A 36 -12.64 -7.50 4.73
CA GLY A 36 -12.73 -8.93 5.07
C GLY A 36 -11.98 -9.86 4.12
N VAL A 37 -11.21 -9.30 3.18
CA VAL A 37 -10.40 -10.07 2.23
C VAL A 37 -8.92 -9.86 2.54
N SER A 38 -8.25 -10.93 2.97
CA SER A 38 -6.80 -10.96 3.11
C SER A 38 -6.13 -10.85 1.73
N THR A 39 -5.22 -9.88 1.61
CA THR A 39 -4.51 -9.57 0.36
C THR A 39 -3.08 -9.13 0.69
N ARG A 40 -2.16 -9.24 -0.27
CA ARG A 40 -0.77 -8.81 -0.09
C ARG A 40 -0.55 -7.45 -0.73
N VAL A 41 0.09 -6.55 0.02
CA VAL A 41 0.55 -5.26 -0.51
C VAL A 41 1.81 -5.51 -1.34
N LEU A 42 1.83 -5.02 -2.59
CA LEU A 42 2.94 -5.17 -3.52
C LEU A 42 3.83 -3.93 -3.42
N ALA A 43 4.63 -3.83 -2.36
CA ALA A 43 5.47 -2.66 -2.09
C ALA A 43 6.45 -2.37 -3.24
N GLU A 44 6.93 -3.40 -3.92
CA GLU A 44 7.82 -3.30 -5.09
C GLU A 44 7.15 -2.72 -6.34
N GLN A 45 5.83 -2.54 -6.30
CA GLN A 45 5.03 -1.94 -7.37
C GLN A 45 4.45 -0.58 -6.95
N ALA A 46 5.01 0.06 -5.91
CA ALA A 46 4.58 1.39 -5.52
C ALA A 46 4.75 2.38 -6.67
N ALA A 47 3.73 3.21 -6.90
CA ALA A 47 3.70 4.15 -8.02
C ALA A 47 2.93 5.42 -7.67
N ALA A 48 3.31 6.54 -8.30
CA ALA A 48 2.52 7.77 -8.28
C ALA A 48 1.34 7.63 -9.24
N VAL A 49 0.13 7.89 -8.75
CA VAL A 49 -1.11 7.84 -9.54
C VAL A 49 -1.94 9.10 -9.36
N ASP A 50 -2.70 9.44 -10.40
CA ASP A 50 -3.78 10.43 -10.30
C ASP A 50 -4.89 9.89 -9.38
N PRO A 51 -5.25 10.59 -8.29
CA PRO A 51 -6.33 10.16 -7.39
C PRO A 51 -7.68 9.96 -8.08
N GLY A 52 -7.95 10.68 -9.18
CA GLY A 52 -9.18 10.51 -9.97
C GLY A 52 -9.29 9.15 -10.67
N ARG A 53 -8.17 8.41 -10.79
CA ARG A 53 -8.15 7.03 -11.30
C ARG A 53 -8.35 5.98 -10.21
N LEU A 54 -8.36 6.39 -8.94
CA LEU A 54 -8.66 5.50 -7.82
C LEU A 54 -10.18 5.35 -7.70
N GLY A 55 -10.60 4.15 -7.28
CA GLY A 55 -11.98 3.90 -6.89
C GLY A 55 -12.32 4.57 -5.56
N LYS A 56 -13.50 4.24 -5.02
CA LYS A 56 -13.92 4.71 -3.69
C LYS A 56 -12.94 4.26 -2.61
N SER A 57 -12.67 5.13 -1.65
CA SER A 57 -12.00 4.73 -0.41
C SER A 57 -12.87 3.72 0.34
N VAL A 58 -12.23 2.66 0.85
CA VAL A 58 -12.88 1.56 1.57
C VAL A 58 -12.49 1.46 3.03
N GLY A 59 -11.61 2.36 3.51
CA GLY A 59 -11.15 2.40 4.90
C GLY A 59 -9.67 2.74 5.03
N PHE A 60 -9.15 2.52 6.24
CA PHE A 60 -7.75 2.70 6.59
C PHE A 60 -7.19 1.39 7.13
N LEU A 61 -5.90 1.14 6.87
CA LEU A 61 -5.19 0.04 7.51
C LEU A 61 -5.04 0.32 9.01
N GLY A 62 -5.02 -0.76 9.79
CA GLY A 62 -4.64 -0.68 11.20
C GLY A 62 -3.18 -0.25 11.37
N VAL A 63 -2.82 0.22 12.56
CA VAL A 63 -1.46 0.73 12.86
C VAL A 63 -0.38 -0.32 12.57
N ASP A 64 -0.60 -1.57 12.96
CA ASP A 64 0.40 -2.64 12.77
C ASP A 64 0.46 -3.15 11.32
N GLU A 65 -0.65 -3.04 10.57
CA GLU A 65 -0.65 -3.28 9.13
C GLU A 65 0.17 -2.20 8.43
N MET A 66 -0.05 -0.93 8.76
CA MET A 66 0.68 0.19 8.18
C MET A 66 2.17 0.12 8.51
N ARG A 67 2.56 -0.23 9.75
CA ARG A 67 3.98 -0.44 10.13
C ARG A 67 4.66 -1.51 9.27
N ARG A 68 3.95 -2.61 8.96
CA ARG A 68 4.49 -3.68 8.09
C ARG A 68 4.62 -3.21 6.64
N VAL A 69 3.69 -2.39 6.15
CA VAL A 69 3.79 -1.74 4.83
C VAL A 69 4.99 -0.81 4.76
N ASP A 70 5.22 0.02 5.79
CA ASP A 70 6.38 0.90 5.86
C ASP A 70 7.70 0.12 5.87
N ALA A 71 7.77 -0.96 6.66
CA ALA A 71 8.94 -1.85 6.68
C ALA A 71 9.19 -2.48 5.30
N ALA A 72 8.14 -2.90 4.60
CA ALA A 72 8.25 -3.46 3.26
C ALA A 72 8.75 -2.43 2.24
N LEU A 73 8.28 -1.18 2.30
CA LEU A 73 8.77 -0.09 1.45
C LEU A 73 10.26 0.19 1.71
N ARG A 74 10.71 0.19 2.98
CA ARG A 74 12.13 0.32 3.32
C ARG A 74 12.99 -0.78 2.72
N ILE A 75 12.54 -2.03 2.76
CA ILE A 75 13.24 -3.16 2.14
C ILE A 75 13.37 -2.97 0.62
N VAL A 76 12.29 -2.54 -0.05
CA VAL A 76 12.26 -2.34 -1.50
C VAL A 76 13.17 -1.19 -1.94
N LEU A 77 13.25 -0.14 -1.12
CA LEU A 77 13.95 1.11 -1.43
C LEU A 77 15.35 1.20 -0.82
N ASP A 78 15.78 0.19 -0.07
CA ASP A 78 17.06 0.14 0.67
C ASP A 78 17.24 1.35 1.63
N LEU A 79 16.25 1.57 2.50
CA LEU A 79 16.16 2.70 3.45
C LEU A 79 16.24 2.29 4.93
#